data_AF-A0A929W3T7-F1
#
_entry.id   AF-A0A929W3T7-F1
#
_cell.length_a   1.000
_cell.length_b   1.000
_cell.length_c   1.000
_cell.angle_alpha   90.00
_cell.angle_beta   90.00
_cell.angle_gamma   90.00
#
_symmetry.space_group_name_H-M   'P 1'
#
loop_
_entity.id
_entity.type
_entity.pdbx_description
1 polymer ?
#
loop_
_entity_poly.entity_id
_entity_poly.type
_entity_poly.pdbx_seq_one_letter_code
_entity_poly.pdbx_strand_id
1 'polypeptide(L)'
;MKLGNRLSNKICPDNMTIEEWQVALRRENARESNFSVEHLDKNRIWGDYLVCSDTGRYKVAFRGVQSDRNFCSCLDFRTNGLGTCKHLEAVSLFLQEHVPGYPWAGLSYAAEYSSMFVSYKGG
;
A
#
# COMPACT_ATOMS: atom_id res chain seq x y z
N MET A 1 22.33 17.40 4.69
CA MET A 1 21.42 17.54 5.84
C MET A 1 20.03 17.09 5.45
N LYS A 2 19.58 15.93 5.97
CA LYS A 2 18.24 15.60 6.48
C LYS A 2 18.37 14.22 7.13
N LEU A 3 18.78 14.18 8.40
CA LEU A 3 18.55 13.02 9.26
C LEU A 3 17.05 13.01 9.56
N GLY A 4 16.25 12.44 8.65
CA GLY A 4 14.84 12.18 8.92
C GLY A 4 14.76 11.05 9.94
N ASN A 5 14.20 11.31 11.12
CA ASN A 5 14.05 10.34 12.19
C ASN A 5 13.36 9.07 11.69
N ARG A 6 14.13 7.99 11.54
CA ARG A 6 13.62 6.63 11.32
C ARG A 6 12.68 6.28 12.47
N LEU A 7 11.49 5.80 12.14
CA LEU A 7 10.52 5.41 13.17
C LEU A 7 11.04 4.18 13.93
N SER A 8 10.88 4.20 15.26
CA SER A 8 11.19 3.02 16.06
C SER A 8 10.20 1.93 15.75
N ASN A 9 10.68 0.73 15.41
CA ASN A 9 9.85 -0.46 15.26
C ASN A 9 9.38 -1.04 16.61
N LYS A 10 9.86 -0.50 17.74
CA LYS A 10 9.58 -1.03 19.08
C LYS A 10 8.72 -0.11 19.95
N ILE A 11 8.80 1.20 19.72
CA ILE A 11 8.19 2.22 20.58
C ILE A 11 7.29 3.07 19.71
N CYS A 12 6.00 3.08 20.02
CA CYS A 12 5.05 4.01 19.43
C CYS A 12 5.35 5.42 19.95
N PRO A 13 5.50 6.43 19.07
CA PRO A 13 5.63 7.82 19.49
C PRO A 13 4.37 8.33 20.21
N ASP A 14 4.55 9.21 21.20
CA ASP A 14 3.44 9.75 22.01
C ASP A 14 2.42 10.57 21.19
N ASN A 15 2.82 11.08 20.03
CA ASN A 15 2.01 11.94 19.17
C ASN A 15 1.21 11.18 18.09
N MET A 16 1.06 9.85 18.23
CA MET A 16 0.50 8.99 17.20
C MET A 16 -0.25 7.80 17.81
N THR A 17 -1.32 7.37 17.16
CA THR A 17 -2.00 6.12 17.54
C THR A 17 -1.22 4.89 17.11
N ILE A 18 -1.51 3.72 17.70
CA ILE A 18 -0.86 2.45 17.33
C ILE A 18 -1.07 2.14 15.84
N GLU A 19 -2.29 2.35 15.34
CA GLU A 19 -2.61 2.09 13.92
C GLU A 19 -1.83 3.01 12.99
N GLU A 20 -1.82 4.31 13.25
CA GLU A 20 -1.06 5.28 12.46
C GLU A 20 0.45 4.96 12.48
N TRP A 21 0.98 4.53 13.63
CA TRP A 21 2.38 4.12 13.76
C TRP A 21 2.68 2.88 12.92
N GLN A 22 1.83 1.87 13.01
CA GLN A 22 1.98 0.64 12.24
C GLN A 22 1.85 0.85 10.72
N VAL A 23 1.00 1.78 10.29
CA VAL A 23 0.90 2.21 8.89
C VAL A 23 2.16 2.98 8.47
N ALA A 24 2.63 3.92 9.30
CA ALA A 24 3.82 4.72 9.01
C ALA A 24 5.08 3.85 8.87
N LEU A 25 5.25 2.83 9.70
CA LEU A 25 6.34 1.85 9.58
C LEU A 25 6.33 1.11 8.24
N ARG A 26 5.15 0.70 7.75
CA ARG A 26 5.01 0.03 6.45
C ARG A 26 5.35 0.96 5.29
N ARG A 27 4.99 2.24 5.41
CA ARG A 27 5.34 3.27 4.43
C ARG A 27 6.84 3.59 4.43
N GLU A 28 7.48 3.64 5.60
CA GLU A 28 8.93 3.78 5.72
C GLU A 28 9.65 2.58 5.10
N ASN A 29 9.26 1.36 5.48
CA ASN A 29 9.82 0.12 4.92
C ASN A 29 9.65 0.04 3.40
N ALA A 30 8.55 0.54 2.85
CA ALA A 30 8.33 0.59 1.41
C ALA A 30 9.31 1.53 0.68
N ARG A 31 9.68 2.65 1.32
CA ARG A 31 10.69 3.60 0.79
C ARG A 31 12.11 3.06 0.89
N GLU A 32 12.43 2.34 1.97
CA GLU A 32 13.77 1.78 2.20
C GLU A 32 14.03 0.51 1.37
N SER A 33 12.97 -0.21 0.98
CA SER A 33 13.09 -1.47 0.25
C SER A 33 13.22 -1.24 -1.26
N ASN A 34 14.05 -2.06 -1.91
CA ASN A 34 14.13 -2.10 -3.37
C ASN A 34 12.98 -2.95 -3.93
N PHE A 35 11.93 -2.29 -4.41
CA PHE A 35 10.82 -2.94 -5.12
C PHE A 35 10.79 -2.52 -6.59
N SER A 36 10.54 -3.48 -7.47
CA SER A 36 10.08 -3.23 -8.82
C SER A 36 8.56 -3.37 -8.85
N VAL A 37 7.88 -2.37 -9.40
CA VAL A 37 6.41 -2.34 -9.51
C VAL A 37 6.03 -2.35 -10.98
N GLU A 38 5.27 -3.37 -11.38
CA GLU A 38 4.71 -3.51 -12.72
C GLU A 38 3.19 -3.37 -12.64
N HIS A 39 2.61 -2.53 -13.50
CA HIS A 39 1.16 -2.43 -13.64
C HIS A 39 0.68 -3.48 -14.65
N LEU A 40 -0.26 -4.34 -14.23
CA LEU A 40 -0.69 -5.52 -15.01
C LEU A 40 -1.90 -5.26 -15.89
N ASP A 41 -2.60 -4.15 -15.70
CA ASP A 41 -3.78 -3.79 -16.46
C ASP A 41 -3.63 -2.44 -17.18
N LYS A 42 -4.70 -2.02 -17.85
CA LYS A 42 -4.76 -0.76 -18.61
C LYS A 42 -5.51 0.34 -17.86
N ASN A 43 -5.87 0.11 -16.60
CA ASN A 43 -6.47 1.15 -15.79
C ASN A 43 -5.45 2.23 -15.48
N ARG A 44 -5.92 3.35 -14.93
CA ARG A 44 -5.04 4.47 -14.60
C ARG A 44 -4.35 4.26 -13.26
N ILE A 45 -5.12 4.39 -12.18
CA ILE A 45 -4.63 4.33 -10.79
C ILE A 45 -5.11 3.04 -10.13
N TRP A 46 -6.35 2.66 -10.42
CA TRP A 46 -7.05 1.56 -9.79
C TRP A 46 -6.84 0.29 -10.59
N GLY A 47 -5.94 -0.57 -10.13
CA GLY A 47 -5.55 -1.71 -10.93
C GLY A 47 -4.76 -2.75 -10.19
N ASP A 48 -4.41 -3.79 -10.92
CA ASP A 48 -3.63 -4.91 -10.43
C ASP A 48 -2.15 -4.72 -10.76
N TYR A 49 -1.31 -4.94 -9.76
CA TYR A 49 0.12 -4.71 -9.82
C TYR A 49 0.87 -5.98 -9.42
N LEU A 50 2.05 -6.15 -10.00
CA LEU A 50 3.04 -7.11 -9.55
C LEU A 50 4.18 -6.35 -8.86
N VAL A 51 4.35 -6.60 -7.58
CA VAL A 51 5.46 -6.04 -6.79
C VAL A 51 6.52 -7.12 -6.62
N CYS A 52 7.71 -6.90 -7.17
CA CYS A 52 8.84 -7.81 -7.07
C CYS A 52 9.89 -7.26 -6.09
N SER A 53 10.41 -8.15 -5.24
CA SER A 53 11.62 -7.93 -4.44
C SER A 53 12.65 -9.01 -4.77
N ASP A 54 13.84 -8.89 -4.18
CA ASP A 54 14.90 -9.91 -4.29
C ASP A 54 14.45 -11.30 -3.79
N THR A 55 13.43 -11.33 -2.93
CA THR A 55 12.98 -12.53 -2.20
C THR A 55 11.61 -13.05 -2.64
N GLY A 56 10.91 -12.37 -3.55
CA GLY A 56 9.59 -12.81 -3.95
C GLY A 56 8.83 -11.88 -4.88
N ARG A 57 7.63 -12.33 -5.26
CA ARG A 57 6.70 -11.59 -6.10
C ARG A 57 5.32 -11.57 -5.45
N TYR A 58 4.70 -10.40 -5.39
CA TYR A 58 3.45 -10.18 -4.68
C TYR A 58 2.43 -9.57 -5.62
N LYS A 59 1.25 -10.20 -5.72
CA LYS A 59 0.11 -9.62 -6.42
C LYS A 59 -0.54 -8.59 -5.52
N VAL A 60 -0.80 -7.40 -6.06
CA VAL A 60 -1.42 -6.29 -5.34
C VAL A 60 -2.61 -5.79 -6.15
N ALA A 61 -3.79 -5.74 -5.53
CA ALA A 61 -4.94 -5.03 -6.08
C ALA A 61 -5.02 -3.68 -5.38
N PHE A 62 -4.69 -2.59 -6.07
CA PHE A 62 -4.77 -1.24 -5.52
C PHE A 62 -6.07 -0.58 -5.97
N ARG A 63 -6.93 -0.23 -5.02
CA ARG A 63 -8.28 0.31 -5.25
C ARG A 63 -8.51 1.65 -4.53
N GLY A 64 -7.44 2.27 -4.03
CA GLY A 64 -7.51 3.51 -3.27
C GLY A 64 -6.53 3.54 -2.11
N VAL A 65 -6.11 4.75 -1.74
CA VAL A 65 -5.41 4.97 -0.47
C VAL A 65 -6.36 4.55 0.66
N GLN A 66 -5.91 3.63 1.52
CA GLN A 66 -6.69 3.08 2.65
C GLN A 66 -8.05 2.44 2.27
N SER A 67 -8.21 2.04 1.00
CA SER A 67 -9.42 1.36 0.52
C SER A 67 -9.57 -0.03 1.12
N ASP A 68 -10.78 -0.35 1.59
CA ASP A 68 -11.14 -1.68 2.11
C ASP A 68 -11.17 -2.75 1.01
N ARG A 69 -11.08 -2.33 -0.26
CA ARG A 69 -11.01 -3.21 -1.45
C ARG A 69 -9.58 -3.50 -1.89
N ASN A 70 -8.59 -2.99 -1.15
CA ASN A 70 -7.20 -3.31 -1.42
C ASN A 70 -6.93 -4.80 -1.15
N PHE A 71 -5.99 -5.36 -1.88
CA PHE A 71 -5.50 -6.71 -1.65
C PHE A 71 -3.99 -6.76 -1.85
N CYS A 72 -3.31 -7.58 -1.05
CA CYS A 72 -1.96 -8.01 -1.33
C CYS A 72 -1.79 -9.49 -0.96
N SER A 73 -1.08 -10.25 -1.78
CA SER A 73 -0.82 -11.67 -1.54
C SER A 73 0.19 -11.93 -0.40
N CYS A 74 0.81 -10.90 0.18
CA CYS A 74 1.78 -11.09 1.27
C CYS A 74 1.10 -11.51 2.58
N LEU A 75 1.84 -12.17 3.46
CA LEU A 75 1.31 -12.60 4.76
C LEU A 75 0.93 -11.42 5.65
N ASP A 76 1.79 -10.40 5.71
CA ASP A 76 1.57 -9.18 6.50
C ASP A 76 0.18 -8.57 6.24
N PHE A 77 -0.16 -8.33 4.97
CA PHE A 77 -1.46 -7.76 4.60
C PHE A 77 -2.63 -8.63 5.04
N ARG A 78 -2.52 -9.96 4.85
CA ARG A 78 -3.59 -10.91 5.15
C ARG A 78 -3.90 -11.04 6.64
N THR A 79 -2.98 -10.63 7.51
CA THR A 79 -3.10 -10.84 8.96
C THR A 79 -3.17 -9.55 9.77
N ASN A 80 -2.71 -8.41 9.23
CA ASN A 80 -2.52 -7.21 10.06
C ASN A 80 -3.79 -6.38 10.31
N GLY A 81 -4.86 -6.55 9.52
CA GLY A 81 -6.10 -5.81 9.71
C GLY A 81 -6.07 -4.32 9.31
N LEU A 82 -4.93 -3.78 8.86
CA LEU A 82 -4.71 -2.34 8.61
C LEU A 82 -5.18 -1.89 7.22
N GLY A 83 -5.45 -2.82 6.31
CA GLY A 83 -5.74 -2.49 4.91
C GLY A 83 -4.53 -1.96 4.12
N THR A 84 -3.31 -2.10 4.65
CA THR A 84 -2.06 -1.80 3.94
C THR A 84 -0.92 -2.74 4.35
N CYS A 85 0.12 -2.79 3.52
CA CYS A 85 1.38 -3.47 3.76
C CYS A 85 2.49 -2.73 3.00
N LYS A 86 3.76 -3.08 3.22
CA LYS A 86 4.87 -2.45 2.51
C LYS A 86 4.77 -2.51 0.98
N HIS A 87 4.11 -3.54 0.42
CA HIS A 87 3.94 -3.68 -1.03
C HIS A 87 2.84 -2.76 -1.58
N LEU A 88 1.74 -2.57 -0.84
CA LEU A 88 0.71 -1.59 -1.19
C LEU A 88 1.26 -0.17 -1.12
N GLU A 89 2.05 0.12 -0.08
CA GLU A 89 2.75 1.40 0.04
C GLU A 89 3.77 1.60 -1.10
N ALA A 90 4.46 0.55 -1.56
CA ALA A 90 5.35 0.62 -2.72
C ALA A 90 4.59 0.96 -4.01
N VAL A 91 3.41 0.37 -4.24
CA VAL A 91 2.53 0.75 -5.36
C VAL A 91 2.08 2.21 -5.25
N SER A 92 1.71 2.65 -4.05
CA SER A 92 1.33 4.04 -3.80
C SER A 92 2.46 5.02 -4.09
N LEU A 93 3.71 4.69 -3.75
CA LEU A 93 4.89 5.49 -4.07
C LEU A 93 5.17 5.51 -5.57
N PHE A 94 5.15 4.35 -6.24
CA PHE A 94 5.27 4.25 -7.69
C PHE A 94 4.24 5.13 -8.40
N LEU A 95 2.97 5.06 -7.98
CA LEU A 95 1.91 5.88 -8.56
C LEU A 95 2.07 7.37 -8.30
N GLN A 96 2.60 7.78 -7.13
CA GLN A 96 2.88 9.19 -6.83
C GLN A 96 3.90 9.81 -7.80
N GLU A 97 4.83 9.01 -8.34
CA GLU A 97 5.81 9.46 -9.33
C GLU A 97 5.21 9.55 -10.74
N HIS A 98 4.25 8.70 -11.07
CA HIS A 98 3.69 8.57 -12.43
C HIS A 98 2.36 9.30 -12.63
N VAL A 99 1.61 9.58 -11.55
CA VAL A 99 0.27 10.14 -11.61
C VAL A 99 0.12 11.31 -10.64
N PRO A 100 -0.08 12.55 -11.12
CA PRO A 100 -0.27 13.70 -10.24
C PRO A 100 -1.60 13.62 -9.48
N GLY A 101 -1.68 14.32 -8.33
CA GLY A 101 -2.92 14.48 -7.57
C GLY A 101 -3.12 13.49 -6.43
N TYR A 102 -2.06 12.89 -5.90
CA TYR A 102 -2.11 12.11 -4.65
C TYR A 102 -2.80 12.91 -3.51
N PRO A 103 -3.72 12.32 -2.72
CA PRO A 103 -4.06 10.90 -2.61
C PRO A 103 -5.18 10.41 -3.56
N TRP A 104 -5.48 11.14 -4.64
CA TRP A 104 -6.50 10.79 -5.65
C TRP A 104 -7.91 10.55 -5.07
N ALA A 105 -8.22 11.13 -3.90
CA ALA A 105 -9.48 10.91 -3.19
C ALA A 105 -10.73 11.35 -3.97
N GLY A 106 -10.58 12.19 -5.01
CA GLY A 106 -11.66 12.58 -5.93
C GLY A 106 -11.88 11.62 -7.11
N LEU A 107 -11.04 10.58 -7.25
CA LEU A 107 -11.19 9.55 -8.28
C LEU A 107 -11.79 8.30 -7.61
N SER A 108 -13.00 7.92 -8.00
CA SER A 108 -13.59 6.66 -7.54
C SER A 108 -13.18 5.52 -8.46
N TYR A 109 -12.81 4.37 -7.90
CA TYR A 109 -12.72 3.13 -8.68
C TYR A 109 -14.11 2.72 -9.16
N ALA A 110 -14.34 2.80 -10.47
CA ALA A 110 -15.48 2.19 -11.14
C ALA A 110 -14.98 0.91 -11.82
N ALA A 111 -15.40 -0.24 -11.32
CA ALA A 111 -15.08 -1.51 -11.96
C ALA A 111 -15.84 -1.62 -13.29
N GLU A 112 -15.18 -2.07 -14.35
CA GLU A 112 -15.84 -2.32 -15.65
C GLU A 112 -16.82 -3.50 -15.58
N TYR A 113 -16.73 -4.34 -14.55
CA TYR A 113 -17.55 -5.52 -14.33
C TYR A 113 -17.84 -5.75 -12.84
N SER A 114 -18.91 -6.50 -12.56
CA SER A 114 -19.27 -6.93 -11.20
C SER A 114 -18.24 -7.90 -10.64
N SER A 115 -17.69 -7.60 -9.46
CA SER A 115 -16.74 -8.47 -8.75
C SER A 115 -17.11 -8.64 -7.28
N MET A 116 -16.75 -9.78 -6.71
CA MET A 116 -16.79 -10.01 -5.27
C MET A 116 -15.40 -9.82 -4.68
N PHE A 117 -15.31 -9.18 -3.52
CA PHE A 117 -14.05 -9.01 -2.79
C PHE A 117 -14.26 -9.32 -1.31
N VAL A 118 -13.18 -9.66 -0.63
CA VAL A 118 -13.13 -9.81 0.82
C VAL A 118 -12.33 -8.64 1.38
N SER A 119 -12.92 -7.90 2.33
CA SER A 119 -12.18 -6.88 3.08
C SER A 119 -11.25 -7.57 4.07
N TYR A 120 -9.99 -7.14 4.09
CA TYR A 120 -8.99 -7.56 5.10
C TYR A 120 -8.82 -6.52 6.20
N LYS A 121 -9.60 -5.44 6.18
CA LYS A 121 -9.54 -4.39 7.20
C LYS A 121 -10.46 -4.72 8.35
N GLY A 122 -9.95 -4.57 9.57
CA GLY A 122 -10.71 -4.83 10.80
C GLY A 122 -10.69 -6.28 11.30
N GLY A 123 -10.18 -7.23 10.49
CA GLY A 123 -10.09 -8.65 10.85
C GLY A 123 -11.33 -9.46 10.48
#